data_AF-A0A3G9IST5-F1
#
_entry.id   AF-A0A3G9IST5-F1
#
_cell.length_a   1.000
_cell.length_b   1.000
_cell.length_c   1.000
_cell.angle_alpha   90.00
_cell.angle_beta   90.00
_cell.angle_gamma   90.00
#
_symmetry.space_group_name_H-M   'P 1'
#
loop_
_entity.id
_entity.type
_entity.pdbx_description
1 polymer ?
#
loop_
_entity_poly.entity_id
_entity_poly.type
_entity_poly.pdbx_seq_one_letter_code
_entity_poly.pdbx_strand_id
1 'polypeptide(L)'
;MEEPKQKRPIFTPIVLLLLTFSVTANLFLFTRSIQSNQNELADRGFAVMDTAKQTKLHVSQVLTNVQALLDTDDIGKRLAAKSALIAAFNEKRDLVRIIDEAAITNEKPLLASPKRNAAEFLEQVDQSLQAIGNHEGSLTDAERAYLKQVFEVYTKLQAAVDSLNYKTISRTTALTVLLDDKWVIASKKMLEIMNEPDNVTYKP
;
A
#
# COMPACT_ATOMS: atom_id res chain seq x y z
N MET A 1 -38.91 68.56 -40.92
CA MET A 1 -39.39 67.24 -40.43
C MET A 1 -38.16 66.49 -39.98
N GLU A 2 -37.95 66.36 -38.67
CA GLU A 2 -36.84 65.58 -38.12
C GLU A 2 -37.31 64.14 -37.92
N GLU A 3 -36.66 63.17 -38.57
CA GLU A 3 -36.93 61.75 -38.37
C GLU A 3 -36.41 61.30 -36.99
N PRO A 4 -37.20 60.59 -36.17
CA PRO A 4 -36.73 60.10 -34.89
C PRO A 4 -35.71 58.98 -35.12
N LYS A 5 -34.45 59.25 -34.77
CA LYS A 5 -33.34 58.30 -34.82
C LYS A 5 -33.62 57.13 -33.86
N GLN A 6 -34.13 56.02 -34.39
CA GLN A 6 -34.49 54.83 -33.62
C GLN A 6 -33.24 54.25 -32.94
N LYS A 7 -33.14 54.35 -31.61
CA LYS A 7 -32.03 53.79 -30.82
C LYS A 7 -32.07 52.26 -30.94
N ARG A 8 -31.08 51.67 -31.61
CA ARG A 8 -30.95 50.20 -31.74
C ARG A 8 -30.80 49.59 -30.34
N PRO A 9 -31.55 48.55 -29.96
CA PRO A 9 -31.45 47.94 -28.64
C PRO A 9 -30.10 47.21 -28.50
N ILE A 10 -29.17 47.80 -27.77
CA ILE A 10 -27.82 47.25 -27.50
C ILE A 10 -27.86 46.18 -26.38
N PHE A 11 -29.01 46.03 -25.72
CA PHE A 11 -29.19 45.08 -24.61
C PHE A 11 -28.96 43.62 -25.04
N THR A 12 -29.57 43.20 -26.15
CA THR A 12 -29.46 41.82 -26.65
C THR A 12 -28.01 41.39 -26.92
N PRO A 13 -27.18 42.14 -27.67
CA PRO A 13 -25.79 41.74 -27.89
C PRO A 13 -24.94 41.76 -26.60
N ILE A 14 -25.21 42.65 -25.65
CA ILE A 14 -24.51 42.69 -24.36
C ILE A 14 -24.85 41.45 -23.53
N VAL A 15 -26.13 41.10 -23.42
CA VAL A 15 -26.56 39.88 -22.69
C VAL A 15 -26.00 38.63 -23.35
N LEU A 16 -25.95 38.58 -24.69
CA LEU A 16 -25.40 37.45 -25.43
C LEU A 16 -23.90 37.30 -25.17
N LEU A 17 -23.15 38.41 -25.16
CA LEU A 17 -21.74 38.42 -24.76
C LEU A 17 -21.53 37.94 -23.32
N LEU A 18 -22.30 38.48 -22.36
CA LEU A 18 -22.21 38.07 -20.96
C LEU A 18 -22.56 36.60 -20.77
N LEU A 19 -23.56 36.09 -21.51
CA LEU A 19 -23.93 34.69 -21.50
C LEU A 19 -22.81 33.82 -22.06
N THR A 20 -22.22 34.19 -23.20
CA THR A 20 -21.07 33.46 -23.77
C THR A 20 -19.90 33.44 -22.80
N PHE A 21 -19.53 34.58 -22.21
CA PHE A 21 -18.48 34.65 -21.20
C PHE A 21 -18.80 33.78 -19.97
N SER A 22 -20.04 33.79 -19.48
CA SER A 22 -20.45 32.95 -18.35
C SER A 22 -20.35 31.45 -18.66
N VAL A 23 -20.77 31.03 -19.87
CA VAL A 23 -20.68 29.63 -20.29
C VAL A 23 -19.22 29.21 -20.47
N THR A 24 -18.39 30.04 -21.10
CA THR A 24 -16.95 29.77 -21.27
C THR A 24 -16.23 29.69 -19.93
N ALA A 25 -16.54 30.60 -18.99
CA ALA A 25 -15.97 30.59 -17.66
C ALA A 25 -16.35 29.32 -16.87
N ASN A 26 -17.63 28.91 -16.92
CA ASN A 26 -18.07 27.68 -16.28
C ASN A 26 -17.42 26.44 -16.89
N LEU A 27 -17.31 26.38 -18.22
CA LEU A 27 -16.62 25.28 -18.90
C LEU A 27 -15.14 25.22 -18.48
N PHE A 28 -14.47 26.37 -18.45
CA PHE A 28 -13.07 26.46 -18.01
C PHE A 28 -12.88 25.98 -16.56
N LEU A 29 -13.73 26.44 -15.64
CA LEU A 29 -13.70 26.01 -14.24
C LEU A 29 -13.97 24.51 -14.10
N PHE A 30 -14.94 23.97 -14.84
CA PHE A 30 -15.26 22.55 -14.85
C PHE A 30 -14.10 21.71 -15.38
N THR A 31 -13.49 22.10 -16.50
CA THR A 31 -12.30 21.44 -17.05
C THR A 31 -11.15 21.47 -16.05
N ARG A 32 -10.90 22.61 -15.40
CA ARG A 32 -9.85 22.72 -14.38
C ARG A 32 -10.12 21.81 -13.17
N SER A 33 -11.37 21.72 -12.71
CA SER A 33 -11.77 20.83 -11.63
C SER A 33 -11.53 19.37 -11.98
N ILE A 34 -11.89 18.94 -13.19
CA ILE A 34 -11.65 17.56 -13.65
C ILE A 34 -10.14 17.27 -13.71
N GLN A 35 -9.35 18.19 -14.26
CA GLN A 35 -7.90 18.02 -14.34
C GLN A 35 -7.27 17.92 -12.95
N SER A 36 -7.71 18.74 -12.00
CA SER A 36 -7.26 18.69 -10.60
C SER A 36 -7.57 17.32 -9.97
N ASN A 37 -8.81 16.84 -10.10
CA ASN A 37 -9.21 15.55 -9.57
C ASN A 37 -8.41 14.39 -10.21
N GLN A 38 -8.15 14.45 -11.51
CA GLN A 38 -7.33 13.45 -12.18
C GLN A 38 -5.86 13.46 -11.72
N ASN A 39 -5.31 14.62 -11.35
CA ASN A 39 -3.97 14.70 -10.77
C ASN A 39 -3.94 14.03 -9.39
N GLU A 40 -4.90 14.36 -8.53
CA GLU A 40 -5.00 13.77 -7.19
C GLU A 40 -5.17 12.24 -7.23
N LEU A 41 -6.02 11.74 -8.12
CA LEU A 41 -6.17 10.30 -8.34
C LEU A 41 -4.89 9.66 -8.88
N ALA A 42 -4.18 10.32 -9.80
CA ALA A 42 -2.90 9.80 -10.28
C ALA A 42 -1.86 9.73 -9.17
N ASP A 43 -1.75 10.77 -8.33
CA ASP A 43 -0.81 10.82 -7.20
C ASP A 43 -1.10 9.72 -6.17
N ARG A 44 -2.38 9.49 -5.84
CA ARG A 44 -2.78 8.38 -4.99
C ARG A 44 -2.47 7.02 -5.62
N GLY A 45 -2.71 6.86 -6.93
CA GLY A 45 -2.34 5.65 -7.66
C GLY A 45 -0.84 5.37 -7.63
N PHE A 46 0.00 6.41 -7.79
CA PHE A 46 1.45 6.29 -7.64
C PHE A 46 1.84 5.89 -6.21
N ALA A 47 1.19 6.45 -5.19
CA ALA A 47 1.44 6.08 -3.80
C ALA A 47 1.13 4.60 -3.53
N VAL A 48 0.02 4.08 -4.05
CA VAL A 48 -0.34 2.64 -3.93
C VAL A 48 0.70 1.77 -4.64
N MET A 49 1.13 2.16 -5.85
CA MET A 49 2.14 1.42 -6.61
C MET A 49 3.50 1.39 -5.90
N ASP A 50 3.93 2.51 -5.32
CA ASP A 50 5.16 2.58 -4.54
C ASP A 50 5.07 1.75 -3.26
N THR A 51 3.96 1.89 -2.52
CA THR A 51 3.72 1.12 -1.29
C THR A 51 3.69 -0.39 -1.57
N ALA A 52 3.10 -0.83 -2.68
CA ALA A 52 3.12 -2.23 -3.11
C ALA A 52 4.53 -2.73 -3.41
N LYS A 53 5.36 -1.90 -4.06
CA LYS A 53 6.76 -2.21 -4.32
C LYS A 53 7.58 -2.33 -3.02
N GLN A 54 7.39 -1.41 -2.07
CA GLN A 54 8.07 -1.46 -0.77
C GLN A 54 7.61 -2.66 0.06
N THR A 55 6.31 -2.96 0.05
CA THR A 55 5.76 -4.16 0.69
C THR A 55 6.42 -5.43 0.13
N LYS A 56 6.59 -5.51 -1.20
CA LYS A 56 7.29 -6.63 -1.84
C LYS A 56 8.74 -6.73 -1.40
N LEU A 57 9.44 -5.60 -1.31
CA LEU A 57 10.81 -5.56 -0.84
C LEU A 57 10.94 -6.05 0.59
N HIS A 58 10.08 -5.55 1.49
CA HIS A 58 10.04 -5.98 2.90
C HIS A 58 9.82 -7.49 3.02
N VAL A 59 8.78 -8.04 2.36
CA VAL A 59 8.48 -9.47 2.43
C VAL A 59 9.64 -10.32 1.89
N SER A 60 10.24 -9.91 0.76
CA SER A 60 11.40 -10.60 0.19
C SER A 60 12.61 -10.56 1.12
N GLN A 61 12.90 -9.42 1.75
CA GLN A 61 14.02 -9.28 2.68
C GLN A 61 13.83 -10.16 3.92
N VAL A 62 12.63 -10.17 4.50
CA VAL A 62 12.34 -11.03 5.65
C VAL A 62 12.49 -12.50 5.26
N LEU A 63 11.96 -12.94 4.12
CA LEU A 63 12.14 -14.31 3.63
C LEU A 63 13.60 -14.70 3.46
N THR A 64 14.39 -13.88 2.76
CA THR A 64 15.81 -14.14 2.52
C THR A 64 16.57 -14.25 3.85
N ASN A 65 16.32 -13.35 4.79
CA ASN A 65 17.04 -13.34 6.06
C ASN A 65 16.60 -14.46 7.02
N VAL A 66 15.30 -14.79 7.06
CA VAL A 66 14.81 -15.96 7.83
C VAL A 66 15.39 -17.26 7.26
N GLN A 67 15.42 -17.40 5.93
CA GLN A 67 16.06 -18.55 5.29
C GLN A 67 17.55 -18.63 5.61
N ALA A 68 18.27 -17.49 5.56
CA ALA A 68 19.68 -17.43 5.93
C ALA A 68 19.93 -17.85 7.39
N LEU A 69 19.01 -17.53 8.32
CA LEU A 69 19.08 -18.01 9.70
C LEU A 69 18.86 -19.51 9.82
N LEU A 70 17.96 -20.08 9.01
CA LEU A 70 17.67 -21.52 9.01
C LEU A 70 18.79 -22.36 8.39
N ASP A 71 19.49 -21.83 7.38
CA ASP A 71 20.47 -22.56 6.57
C ASP A 71 21.90 -22.51 7.12
N THR A 72 22.17 -21.66 8.11
CA THR A 72 23.54 -21.45 8.61
C THR A 72 23.67 -21.71 10.10
N ASP A 73 24.64 -22.54 10.46
CA ASP A 73 25.14 -22.65 11.85
C ASP A 73 26.38 -21.77 12.08
N ASP A 74 26.84 -21.03 11.05
CA ASP A 74 27.96 -20.09 11.17
C ASP A 74 27.54 -18.83 11.93
N ILE A 75 28.28 -18.50 12.99
CA ILE A 75 27.96 -17.39 13.89
C ILE A 75 27.98 -16.04 13.14
N GLY A 76 28.94 -15.84 12.23
CA GLY A 76 29.09 -14.58 11.49
C GLY A 76 27.94 -14.35 10.51
N LYS A 77 27.61 -15.36 9.70
CA LYS A 77 26.48 -15.32 8.76
C LYS A 77 25.15 -15.15 9.50
N ARG A 78 25.00 -15.81 10.64
CA ARG A 78 23.80 -15.67 11.46
C ARG A 78 23.67 -14.28 12.05
N LEU A 79 24.75 -13.67 12.53
CA LEU A 79 24.73 -12.30 13.03
C LEU A 79 24.36 -11.31 11.92
N ALA A 80 24.90 -11.50 10.71
CA ALA A 80 24.55 -10.69 9.55
C ALA A 80 23.06 -10.83 9.19
N ALA A 81 22.52 -12.04 9.17
CA ALA A 81 21.11 -12.28 8.91
C ALA A 81 20.20 -11.68 9.99
N LYS A 82 20.59 -11.77 11.28
CA LYS A 82 19.90 -11.09 12.40
C LYS A 82 19.86 -9.58 12.20
N SER A 83 21.00 -8.96 11.88
CA SER A 83 21.09 -7.50 11.66
C SER A 83 20.26 -7.04 10.45
N ALA A 84 20.30 -7.80 9.36
CA ALA A 84 19.53 -7.49 8.16
C ALA A 84 18.01 -7.62 8.40
N LEU A 85 17.61 -8.57 9.24
CA LEU A 85 16.23 -8.75 9.63
C LEU A 85 15.72 -7.59 10.49
N ILE A 86 16.50 -7.12 11.48
CA ILE A 86 16.16 -5.93 12.27
C ILE A 86 15.98 -4.71 11.35
N ALA A 87 16.87 -4.53 10.37
CA ALA A 87 16.75 -3.45 9.39
C ALA A 87 15.45 -3.56 8.58
N ALA A 88 15.09 -4.76 8.11
CA ALA A 88 13.85 -4.97 7.36
C ALA A 88 12.59 -4.64 8.19
N PHE A 89 12.58 -4.92 9.50
CA PHE A 89 11.46 -4.60 10.39
C PHE A 89 11.39 -3.12 10.79
N ASN A 90 12.48 -2.36 10.68
CA ASN A 90 12.42 -0.90 10.82
C ASN A 90 11.63 -0.24 9.67
N GLU A 91 11.58 -0.90 8.51
CA GLU A 91 10.87 -0.45 7.30
C GLU A 91 9.47 -1.07 7.14
N LYS A 92 8.92 -1.73 8.17
CA LYS A 92 7.64 -2.47 8.12
C LYS A 92 6.38 -1.62 7.83
N ARG A 93 6.52 -0.30 7.75
CA ARG A 93 5.38 0.65 7.67
C ARG A 93 4.58 0.49 6.39
N ASP A 94 5.23 0.16 5.27
CA ASP A 94 4.55 0.10 3.97
C ASP A 94 3.58 -1.07 3.87
N LEU A 95 3.89 -2.20 4.51
CA LEU A 95 2.99 -3.35 4.58
C LEU A 95 1.73 -3.04 5.41
N VAL A 96 1.86 -2.28 6.49
CA VAL A 96 0.70 -1.80 7.26
C VAL A 96 -0.10 -0.80 6.42
N ARG A 97 0.60 0.15 5.80
CA ARG A 97 0.00 1.23 5.02
C ARG A 97 -0.85 0.72 3.87
N ILE A 98 -0.39 -0.27 3.10
CA ILE A 98 -1.18 -0.78 1.96
C ILE A 98 -2.48 -1.45 2.42
N ILE A 99 -2.46 -2.13 3.58
CA ILE A 99 -3.64 -2.76 4.18
C ILE A 99 -4.61 -1.70 4.72
N ASP A 100 -4.09 -0.67 5.39
CA ASP A 100 -4.91 0.43 5.91
C ASP A 100 -5.54 1.26 4.78
N GLU A 101 -4.76 1.60 3.75
CA GLU A 101 -5.27 2.31 2.56
C GLU A 101 -6.36 1.49 1.84
N ALA A 102 -6.22 0.16 1.78
CA ALA A 102 -7.24 -0.72 1.22
C ALA A 102 -8.54 -0.72 2.05
N ALA A 103 -8.43 -0.73 3.38
CA ALA A 103 -9.58 -0.65 4.28
C ALA A 103 -10.34 0.68 4.14
N ILE A 104 -9.60 1.80 4.02
CA ILE A 104 -10.19 3.13 3.79
C ILE A 104 -10.89 3.19 2.43
N THR A 105 -10.28 2.62 1.39
CA THR A 105 -10.84 2.66 0.03
C THR A 105 -12.11 1.83 -0.11
N ASN A 106 -12.21 0.70 0.60
CA ASN A 106 -13.35 -0.20 0.52
C ASN A 106 -14.54 0.23 1.40
N GLU A 107 -14.40 1.33 2.17
CA GLU A 107 -15.37 1.87 3.13
C GLU A 107 -15.91 0.84 4.15
N LYS A 108 -15.22 -0.30 4.29
CA LYS A 108 -15.58 -1.44 5.12
C LYS A 108 -14.31 -2.12 5.64
N PRO A 109 -14.37 -2.70 6.84
CA PRO A 109 -13.29 -3.57 7.31
C PRO A 109 -12.98 -4.65 6.28
N LEU A 110 -11.69 -4.86 5.98
CA LEU A 110 -11.26 -5.91 5.03
C LEU A 110 -11.66 -7.31 5.51
N LEU A 111 -11.73 -7.50 6.84
CA LEU A 111 -12.21 -8.70 7.51
C LEU A 111 -13.28 -8.35 8.54
N ALA A 112 -14.31 -9.22 8.65
CA ALA A 112 -15.41 -9.02 9.58
C ALA A 112 -14.97 -9.14 11.06
N SER A 113 -14.06 -10.08 11.35
CA SER A 113 -13.57 -10.35 12.70
C SER A 113 -12.09 -10.77 12.66
N PRO A 114 -11.16 -9.82 12.44
CA PRO A 114 -9.73 -10.13 12.50
C PRO A 114 -9.32 -10.52 13.93
N LYS A 115 -8.49 -11.57 14.07
CA LYS A 115 -7.83 -11.92 15.34
C LYS A 115 -6.81 -10.86 15.74
N ARG A 116 -6.18 -10.23 14.74
CA ARG A 116 -5.17 -9.17 14.87
C ARG A 116 -5.13 -8.27 13.65
N ASN A 117 -4.68 -7.03 13.82
CA ASN A 117 -4.36 -6.15 12.70
C ASN A 117 -2.93 -6.40 12.18
N ALA A 118 -2.58 -5.76 11.05
CA ALA A 118 -1.26 -5.94 10.42
C ALA A 118 -0.11 -5.43 11.30
N ALA A 119 -0.29 -4.31 11.99
CA ALA A 119 0.72 -3.74 12.88
C ALA A 119 1.01 -4.66 14.07
N GLU A 120 -0.02 -5.22 14.71
CA GLU A 120 0.08 -6.19 15.80
C GLU A 120 0.80 -7.47 15.36
N PHE A 121 0.47 -8.00 14.18
CA PHE A 121 1.18 -9.15 13.62
C PHE A 121 2.67 -8.87 13.46
N LEU A 122 3.02 -7.75 12.83
CA LEU A 122 4.41 -7.40 12.57
C LEU A 122 5.18 -7.09 13.86
N GLU A 123 4.54 -6.47 14.84
CA GLU A 123 5.13 -6.24 16.16
C GLU A 123 5.39 -7.54 16.92
N GLN A 124 4.45 -8.48 16.92
CA GLN A 124 4.64 -9.79 17.56
C GLN A 124 5.77 -10.59 16.91
N VAL A 125 5.85 -10.56 15.58
CA VAL A 125 6.94 -11.20 14.84
C VAL A 125 8.28 -10.53 15.14
N ASP A 126 8.34 -9.19 15.12
CA ASP A 126 9.54 -8.42 15.45
C ASP A 126 10.06 -8.72 16.86
N GLN A 127 9.18 -8.67 17.88
CA GLN A 127 9.54 -9.00 19.26
C GLN A 127 10.06 -10.43 19.39
N SER A 128 9.43 -11.39 18.71
CA SER A 128 9.85 -12.80 18.71
C SER A 128 11.22 -12.97 18.04
N LEU A 129 11.45 -12.29 16.92
CA LEU A 129 12.71 -12.34 16.20
C LEU A 129 13.83 -11.63 16.97
N GLN A 130 13.53 -10.58 17.74
CA GLN A 130 14.47 -9.97 18.68
C GLN A 130 14.82 -10.92 19.83
N ALA A 131 13.85 -11.65 20.38
CA ALA A 131 14.10 -12.64 21.43
C ALA A 131 15.05 -13.76 20.93
N ILE A 132 14.78 -14.34 19.76
CA ILE A 132 15.65 -15.32 19.08
C ILE A 132 17.00 -14.66 18.70
N GLY A 133 16.96 -13.37 18.36
CA GLY A 133 18.10 -12.53 18.06
C GLY A 133 19.08 -12.43 19.23
N ASN A 134 18.57 -12.31 20.45
CA ASN A 134 19.36 -12.14 21.67
C ASN A 134 19.85 -13.46 22.28
N HIS A 135 19.35 -14.61 21.82
CA HIS A 135 19.87 -15.90 22.24
C HIS A 135 21.29 -16.15 21.71
N GLU A 136 22.21 -16.47 22.63
CA GLU A 136 23.60 -16.85 22.35
C GLU A 136 23.70 -18.34 22.02
N GLY A 137 24.67 -18.72 21.19
CA GLY A 137 24.83 -20.13 20.79
C GLY A 137 23.85 -20.55 19.68
N SER A 138 23.87 -21.83 19.29
CA SER A 138 23.12 -22.37 18.14
C SER A 138 21.60 -22.24 18.30
N LEU A 139 20.87 -22.16 17.17
CA LEU A 139 19.40 -22.13 17.21
C LEU A 139 18.86 -23.44 17.82
N THR A 140 18.01 -23.32 18.83
CA THR A 140 17.27 -24.44 19.43
C THR A 140 16.22 -24.97 18.46
N ASP A 141 15.73 -26.18 18.71
CA ASP A 141 14.66 -26.79 17.90
C ASP A 141 13.38 -25.95 17.92
N ALA A 142 13.06 -25.32 19.05
CA ALA A 142 11.92 -24.44 19.20
C ALA A 142 12.06 -23.16 18.36
N GLU A 143 13.24 -22.54 18.35
CA GLU A 143 13.53 -21.36 17.54
C GLU A 143 13.48 -21.70 16.04
N ARG A 144 14.03 -22.85 15.63
CA ARG A 144 13.95 -23.31 14.23
C ARG A 144 12.50 -23.57 13.82
N ALA A 145 11.69 -24.17 14.70
CA ALA A 145 10.26 -24.38 14.43
C ALA A 145 9.51 -23.05 14.25
N TYR A 146 9.77 -22.07 15.11
CA TYR A 146 9.20 -20.73 14.97
C TYR A 146 9.64 -20.04 13.68
N LEU A 147 10.94 -20.04 13.36
CA LEU A 147 11.46 -19.45 12.12
C LEU A 147 10.88 -20.11 10.87
N LYS A 148 10.63 -21.42 10.88
CA LYS A 148 9.91 -22.12 9.80
C LYS A 148 8.47 -21.63 9.68
N GLN A 149 7.75 -21.45 10.78
CA GLN A 149 6.40 -20.88 10.76
C GLN A 149 6.38 -19.47 10.17
N VAL A 150 7.32 -18.60 10.58
CA VAL A 150 7.48 -17.25 10.01
C VAL A 150 7.77 -17.34 8.52
N PHE A 151 8.68 -18.22 8.10
CA PHE A 151 9.02 -18.45 6.71
C PHE A 151 7.80 -18.87 5.88
N GLU A 152 6.98 -19.79 6.37
CA GLU A 152 5.76 -20.23 5.69
C GLU A 152 4.74 -19.11 5.53
N VAL A 153 4.51 -18.32 6.59
CA VAL A 153 3.59 -17.17 6.54
C VAL A 153 4.09 -16.14 5.54
N TYR A 154 5.37 -15.78 5.59
CA TYR A 154 5.94 -14.81 4.66
C TYR A 154 5.99 -15.34 3.22
N THR A 155 6.08 -16.65 3.00
CA THR A 155 6.00 -17.25 1.67
C THR A 155 4.60 -17.07 1.09
N LYS A 156 3.56 -17.25 1.91
CA LYS A 156 2.17 -16.96 1.51
C LYS A 156 1.97 -15.47 1.24
N LEU A 157 2.54 -14.59 2.07
CA LEU A 157 2.50 -13.14 1.85
C LEU A 157 3.18 -12.75 0.54
N GLN A 158 4.34 -13.33 0.23
CA GLN A 158 5.05 -13.09 -1.03
C GLN A 158 4.17 -13.43 -2.23
N ALA A 159 3.48 -14.58 -2.19
CA ALA A 159 2.56 -14.98 -3.23
C ALA A 159 1.35 -14.02 -3.38
N ALA A 160 0.88 -13.43 -2.27
CA ALA A 160 -0.18 -12.41 -2.31
C ALA A 160 0.33 -11.10 -2.93
N VAL A 161 1.52 -10.63 -2.54
CA VAL A 161 2.11 -9.39 -3.03
C VAL A 161 2.60 -9.50 -4.48
N ASP A 162 3.03 -10.69 -4.93
CA ASP A 162 3.46 -10.91 -6.31
C ASP A 162 2.36 -10.69 -7.35
N SER A 163 1.09 -10.73 -6.93
CA SER A 163 -0.05 -10.35 -7.77
C SER A 163 -0.05 -8.86 -8.13
N LEU A 164 0.65 -8.01 -7.36
CA LEU A 164 0.75 -6.56 -7.53
C LEU A 164 1.93 -6.15 -8.41
N ASN A 165 1.99 -6.73 -9.62
CA ASN A 165 3.10 -6.48 -10.54
C ASN A 165 2.80 -5.33 -11.51
N TYR A 166 3.18 -4.11 -11.12
CA TYR A 166 3.08 -2.93 -11.97
C TYR A 166 4.37 -2.72 -12.78
N LYS A 167 4.45 -3.34 -13.96
CA LYS A 167 5.64 -3.30 -14.83
C LYS A 167 6.00 -1.90 -15.35
N THR A 168 5.01 -1.02 -15.50
CA THR A 168 5.20 0.32 -16.06
C THR A 168 4.64 1.35 -15.09
N ILE A 169 5.49 2.25 -14.61
CA ILE A 169 5.05 3.40 -13.81
C ILE A 169 4.64 4.50 -14.77
N SER A 170 3.33 4.64 -15.00
CA SER A 170 2.75 5.68 -15.86
C SER A 170 1.49 6.24 -15.23
N ARG A 171 1.11 7.47 -15.62
CA ARG A 171 -0.14 8.10 -15.16
C ARG A 171 -1.35 7.23 -15.46
N THR A 172 -1.40 6.61 -16.64
CA THR A 172 -2.48 5.69 -17.02
C THR A 172 -2.53 4.49 -16.08
N THR A 173 -1.38 3.88 -15.79
CA THR A 173 -1.30 2.75 -14.85
C THR A 173 -1.73 3.16 -13.44
N ALA A 174 -1.29 4.32 -12.94
CA ALA A 174 -1.69 4.82 -11.63
C ALA A 174 -3.21 5.00 -11.50
N LEU A 175 -3.85 5.58 -12.52
CA LEU A 175 -5.32 5.68 -12.57
C LEU A 175 -5.99 4.31 -12.66
N THR A 176 -5.45 3.38 -13.46
CA THR A 176 -5.98 2.01 -13.55
C THR A 176 -5.88 1.25 -12.23
N VAL A 177 -4.80 1.44 -11.45
CA VAL A 177 -4.63 0.79 -10.14
C VAL A 177 -5.74 1.17 -9.17
N LEU A 178 -6.18 2.43 -9.17
CA LEU A 178 -7.30 2.84 -8.32
C LEU A 178 -8.66 2.32 -8.78
N LEU A 179 -8.79 1.96 -10.06
CA LEU A 179 -10.02 1.38 -10.62
C LEU A 179 -10.05 -0.16 -10.49
N ASP A 180 -8.89 -0.79 -10.35
CA ASP A 180 -8.74 -2.24 -10.29
C ASP A 180 -8.66 -2.68 -8.83
N ASP A 181 -9.70 -3.35 -8.33
CA ASP A 181 -9.79 -3.84 -6.95
C ASP A 181 -8.70 -4.88 -6.60
N LYS A 182 -7.85 -5.30 -7.54
CA LYS A 182 -6.75 -6.24 -7.31
C LYS A 182 -5.88 -5.91 -6.10
N TRP A 183 -5.52 -4.65 -5.89
CA TRP A 183 -4.67 -4.27 -4.77
C TRP A 183 -5.41 -4.34 -3.43
N VAL A 184 -6.72 -4.05 -3.42
CA VAL A 184 -7.59 -4.25 -2.25
C VAL A 184 -7.75 -5.74 -1.95
N ILE A 185 -7.96 -6.57 -2.97
CA ILE A 185 -8.06 -8.03 -2.86
C ILE A 185 -6.75 -8.63 -2.32
N ALA A 186 -5.60 -8.19 -2.83
CA ALA A 186 -4.29 -8.63 -2.34
C ALA A 186 -4.08 -8.20 -0.88
N SER A 187 -4.46 -6.97 -0.53
CA SER A 187 -4.37 -6.45 0.84
C SER A 187 -5.24 -7.23 1.82
N LYS A 188 -6.47 -7.56 1.42
CA LYS A 188 -7.34 -8.46 2.18
C LYS A 188 -6.68 -9.82 2.37
N LYS A 189 -6.16 -10.43 1.30
CA LYS A 189 -5.49 -11.73 1.38
C LYS A 189 -4.25 -11.70 2.28
N MET A 190 -3.47 -10.61 2.25
CA MET A 190 -2.35 -10.41 3.18
C MET A 190 -2.82 -10.41 4.63
N LEU A 191 -3.89 -9.68 4.93
CA LEU A 191 -4.46 -9.64 6.27
C LEU A 191 -5.04 -11.01 6.70
N GLU A 192 -5.66 -11.76 5.80
CA GLU A 192 -6.11 -13.15 6.06
C GLU A 192 -4.93 -14.03 6.46
N ILE A 193 -3.84 -14.01 5.67
CA ILE A 193 -2.62 -14.79 5.94
C ILE A 193 -2.02 -14.43 7.30
N MET A 194 -1.98 -13.14 7.68
CA MET A 194 -1.49 -12.70 9.00
C MET A 194 -2.37 -13.19 10.16
N ASN A 195 -3.62 -13.53 9.87
CA ASN A 195 -4.61 -14.02 10.84
C ASN A 195 -4.76 -15.55 10.86
N GLU A 196 -4.15 -16.27 9.91
CA GLU A 196 -4.17 -17.74 9.88
C GLU A 196 -3.52 -18.37 11.13
N PRO A 197 -2.30 -17.99 11.56
CA PRO A 197 -1.68 -18.60 12.72
C PRO A 197 -2.41 -18.25 14.02
N ASP A 198 -2.70 -19.23 14.87
CA ASP A 198 -3.32 -18.98 16.17
C ASP A 198 -2.38 -18.24 17.13
N ASN A 199 -1.09 -18.60 17.09
CA ASN A 199 -0.04 -17.92 17.83
C ASN A 199 1.08 -17.47 16.88
N VAL A 200 1.52 -16.22 17.04
CA VAL A 200 2.59 -15.59 16.26
C VAL A 200 3.76 -15.18 17.15
N THR A 201 3.63 -15.33 18.47
CA THR A 201 4.64 -14.96 19.45
C THR A 201 5.44 -16.19 19.85
N TYR A 202 6.76 -16.08 19.73
CA TYR A 202 7.68 -17.03 20.34
C TYR A 202 7.64 -16.87 21.86
N LYS A 203 7.34 -17.96 22.57
CA LYS A 203 7.43 -18.02 24.03
C LYS A 203 8.66 -18.86 24.37
N PRO A 204 9.70 -18.27 25.00
CA PRO A 204 10.89 -19.00 25.43
C PRO A 204 10.57 -20.03 26.52
#